data_AF-E9SI34-F1
#
_entry.id   AF-E9SI34-F1
#
_cell.length_a   1.000
_cell.length_b   1.000
_cell.length_c   1.000
_cell.angle_alpha   90.00
_cell.angle_beta   90.00
_cell.angle_gamma   90.00
#
_symmetry.space_group_name_H-M   'P 1'
#
loop_
_entity.id
_entity.type
_entity.pdbx_description
1 polymer ?
#
loop_
_entity_poly.entity_id
_entity_poly.type
_entity_poly.pdbx_seq_one_letter_code
_entity_poly.pdbx_strand_id
1 'polypeptide(L)'
;MGERNSIMGIKFKSSRSYLLNALFAAVFCAAILFYHVNNPKVTKVGTYEDFEVNTWTERVDDYNDHDSYTKYMISVNCTFYEDFEPDFTAEDKDVYTAYEEQKNQAKKTERLFKGSVTEHVFAQFEYYSKRKLTLYKTSQGEVFPVYSPECDAKEASREYRQMHPTYLWLCAVIFLEVYIVLHTSFGLAALRYEHKMRSI
;
A
#
# COMPACT_ATOMS: atom_id res chain seq x y z
N MET A 1 -43.54 -15.95 -48.47
CA MET A 1 -42.46 -16.88 -48.06
C MET A 1 -41.17 -16.06 -48.03
N GLY A 2 -40.68 -15.62 -46.87
CA GLY A 2 -39.48 -14.76 -46.87
C GLY A 2 -38.97 -14.14 -45.57
N GLU A 3 -39.54 -14.40 -44.38
CA GLU A 3 -39.15 -13.64 -43.16
C GLU A 3 -38.63 -14.47 -41.98
N ARG A 4 -38.50 -15.80 -42.07
CA ARG A 4 -38.08 -16.62 -40.92
C ARG A 4 -36.56 -16.71 -40.68
N ASN A 5 -35.73 -16.25 -41.62
CA ASN A 5 -34.27 -16.40 -41.50
C ASN A 5 -33.57 -15.23 -40.78
N SER A 6 -34.26 -14.13 -40.53
CA SER A 6 -33.67 -12.93 -39.89
C SER A 6 -33.56 -13.07 -38.35
N ILE A 7 -34.51 -13.76 -37.72
CA ILE A 7 -34.62 -13.79 -36.24
C ILE A 7 -33.54 -14.69 -35.60
N MET A 8 -33.02 -15.68 -36.33
CA MET A 8 -32.01 -16.61 -35.81
C MET A 8 -30.59 -16.01 -35.77
N GLY A 9 -30.28 -15.05 -36.66
CA GLY A 9 -28.97 -14.38 -36.71
C GLY A 9 -28.73 -13.39 -35.57
N ILE A 10 -29.78 -12.80 -34.99
CA ILE A 10 -29.67 -11.82 -33.91
C ILE A 10 -29.39 -12.51 -32.57
N LYS A 11 -29.96 -13.70 -32.32
CA LYS A 11 -29.75 -14.45 -31.06
C LYS A 11 -28.34 -15.02 -30.91
N PHE A 12 -27.70 -15.45 -32.00
CA PHE A 12 -26.36 -16.04 -31.95
C PHE A 12 -25.28 -15.01 -31.59
N LYS A 13 -25.42 -13.77 -32.06
CA LYS A 13 -24.52 -12.65 -31.76
C LYS A 13 -24.50 -12.30 -30.26
N SER A 14 -25.64 -12.46 -29.59
CA SER A 14 -25.80 -12.20 -28.15
C SER A 14 -25.06 -13.23 -27.27
N SER A 15 -25.12 -14.53 -27.61
CA SER A 15 -24.49 -15.61 -26.82
C SER A 15 -22.95 -15.52 -26.73
N ARG A 16 -22.28 -15.14 -27.83
CA ARG A 16 -20.82 -14.95 -27.85
C ARG A 16 -20.38 -13.77 -26.98
N SER A 17 -21.21 -12.74 -26.84
CA SER A 17 -20.92 -11.59 -25.98
C SER A 17 -20.90 -11.96 -24.50
N TYR A 18 -21.77 -12.87 -24.06
CA TYR A 18 -21.83 -13.31 -22.65
C TYR A 18 -20.62 -14.18 -22.27
N LEU A 19 -20.21 -15.10 -23.15
CA LEU A 19 -19.02 -15.93 -22.95
C LEU A 19 -17.74 -15.09 -22.91
N LEU A 20 -17.64 -14.08 -23.78
CA LEU A 20 -16.50 -13.16 -23.78
C LEU A 20 -16.45 -12.34 -22.48
N ASN A 21 -17.59 -11.83 -22.00
CA ASN A 21 -17.68 -11.12 -20.73
C ASN A 21 -17.35 -12.02 -19.52
N ALA A 22 -17.79 -13.27 -19.52
CA ALA A 22 -17.46 -14.24 -18.48
C ALA A 22 -15.96 -14.58 -18.48
N LEU A 23 -15.33 -14.66 -19.65
CA LEU A 23 -13.89 -14.87 -19.78
C LEU A 23 -13.10 -13.66 -19.26
N PHE A 24 -13.50 -12.44 -19.61
CA PHE A 24 -12.87 -11.22 -19.08
C PHE A 24 -13.00 -11.15 -17.55
N ALA A 25 -14.17 -11.47 -17.01
CA ALA A 25 -14.36 -11.57 -15.56
C ALA A 25 -13.44 -12.61 -14.92
N ALA A 26 -13.32 -13.82 -15.48
CA ALA A 26 -12.46 -14.87 -14.95
C ALA A 26 -10.97 -14.50 -14.98
N VAL A 27 -10.49 -13.90 -16.06
CA VAL A 27 -9.10 -13.41 -16.18
C VAL A 27 -8.83 -12.30 -15.16
N PHE A 28 -9.80 -11.40 -14.95
CA PHE A 28 -9.67 -10.33 -13.97
C PHE A 28 -9.66 -10.87 -12.52
N CYS A 29 -10.57 -11.80 -12.18
CA CYS A 29 -10.55 -12.49 -10.89
C CYS A 29 -9.23 -13.24 -10.65
N ALA A 30 -8.67 -13.89 -11.68
CA ALA A 30 -7.38 -14.56 -11.58
C ALA A 30 -6.22 -13.58 -11.34
N ALA A 31 -6.24 -12.40 -11.98
CA ALA A 31 -5.27 -11.34 -11.74
C ALA A 31 -5.34 -10.80 -10.30
N ILE A 32 -6.54 -10.66 -9.75
CA ILE A 32 -6.78 -10.25 -8.36
C ILE A 32 -6.23 -11.30 -7.38
N LEU A 33 -6.54 -12.57 -7.61
CA LEU A 33 -6.01 -13.67 -6.79
C LEU A 33 -4.48 -13.70 -6.87
N PHE A 34 -3.91 -13.58 -8.07
CA PHE A 34 -2.46 -13.54 -8.25
C PHE A 34 -1.83 -12.37 -7.48
N TYR A 35 -2.42 -11.18 -7.51
CA TYR A 35 -1.95 -10.02 -6.76
C TYR A 35 -2.05 -10.23 -5.23
N HIS A 36 -3.17 -10.78 -4.74
CA HIS A 36 -3.34 -11.08 -3.32
C HIS A 36 -2.44 -12.22 -2.82
N VAL A 37 -2.02 -13.14 -3.69
CA VAL A 37 -1.09 -14.22 -3.35
C VAL A 37 0.37 -13.73 -3.40
N ASN A 38 0.71 -12.83 -4.33
CA ASN A 38 2.04 -12.23 -4.47
C ASN A 38 2.21 -10.95 -3.66
N ASN A 39 1.82 -10.96 -2.39
CA ASN A 39 2.17 -9.86 -1.51
C ASN A 39 3.70 -9.81 -1.31
N PRO A 40 4.30 -8.61 -1.31
CA PRO A 40 5.71 -8.49 -1.01
C PRO A 40 5.99 -9.05 0.38
N LYS A 41 6.93 -10.00 0.46
CA LYS A 41 7.41 -10.50 1.74
C LYS A 41 8.10 -9.36 2.46
N VAL A 42 7.88 -9.24 3.76
CA VAL A 42 8.54 -8.22 4.59
C VAL A 42 9.55 -8.88 5.50
N THR A 43 10.72 -8.26 5.61
CA THR A 43 11.82 -8.71 6.46
C THR A 43 12.17 -7.57 7.42
N LYS A 44 12.37 -7.90 8.70
CA LYS A 44 12.77 -6.92 9.69
C LYS A 44 14.17 -6.38 9.37
N VAL A 45 14.32 -5.06 9.31
CA VAL A 45 15.62 -4.39 9.13
C VAL A 45 16.29 -4.24 10.48
N GLY A 46 15.58 -3.67 11.44
CA GLY A 46 16.12 -3.37 12.77
C GLY A 46 15.09 -2.70 13.66
N THR A 47 15.41 -2.61 14.94
CA THR A 47 14.67 -1.83 15.94
C THR A 47 15.62 -0.79 16.52
N TYR A 48 15.18 0.45 16.59
CA TYR A 48 15.98 1.61 16.96
C TYR A 48 15.40 2.26 18.21
N GLU A 49 16.26 2.74 19.12
CA GLU A 49 15.88 3.36 20.40
C GLU A 49 16.06 4.88 20.38
N ASP A 50 17.15 5.38 19.81
CA ASP A 50 17.47 6.80 19.71
C ASP A 50 17.05 7.37 18.35
N PHE A 51 15.75 7.50 18.13
CA PHE A 51 15.20 8.01 16.87
C PHE A 51 14.30 9.23 17.07
N GLU A 52 14.14 10.00 15.99
CA GLU A 52 13.23 11.12 15.88
C GLU A 52 12.31 10.89 14.67
N VAL A 53 11.01 10.96 14.91
CA VAL A 53 10.00 10.92 13.85
C VAL A 53 9.60 12.35 13.54
N ASN A 54 9.81 12.77 12.31
CA ASN A 54 9.37 14.07 11.80
C ASN A 54 8.23 13.86 10.81
N THR A 55 7.12 14.57 11.01
CA THR A 55 5.93 14.50 10.16
C THR A 55 5.60 15.88 9.60
N TRP A 56 5.30 15.97 8.30
CA TRP A 56 4.86 17.22 7.68
C TRP A 56 3.96 16.94 6.47
N THR A 57 3.27 17.97 6.00
CA THR A 57 2.44 17.88 4.79
C THR A 57 3.06 18.70 3.66
N GLU A 58 3.06 18.16 2.45
CA GLU A 58 3.47 18.87 1.23
C GLU A 58 2.25 19.05 0.33
N ARG A 59 1.96 20.28 -0.08
CA ARG A 59 0.94 20.54 -1.11
C ARG A 59 1.59 20.42 -2.47
N VAL A 60 1.05 19.55 -3.32
CA VAL A 60 1.51 19.36 -4.69
C VAL A 60 0.42 19.89 -5.62
N ASP A 61 0.76 20.91 -6.38
CA ASP A 61 -0.11 21.45 -7.42
C ASP A 61 0.11 20.64 -8.70
N ASP A 62 -0.96 20.05 -9.23
CA ASP A 62 -0.92 19.42 -10.54
C ASP A 62 -1.07 20.50 -11.60
N TYR A 63 0.05 20.84 -12.24
CA TYR A 63 0.10 21.85 -13.28
C TYR A 63 -0.82 21.56 -14.47
N ASN A 64 -1.26 20.32 -14.65
CA ASN A 64 -2.09 19.93 -15.79
C ASN A 64 -3.60 19.95 -15.52
N ASP A 65 -4.05 19.74 -14.28
CA ASP A 65 -5.47 19.57 -13.96
C ASP A 65 -6.05 20.67 -13.05
N HIS A 66 -5.27 21.70 -12.70
CA HIS A 66 -5.63 22.75 -11.72
C HIS A 66 -6.03 22.23 -10.33
N ASP A 67 -5.90 20.93 -10.09
CA ASP A 67 -6.12 20.29 -8.81
C ASP A 67 -4.84 20.25 -7.99
N SER A 68 -4.97 20.49 -6.69
CA SER A 68 -3.88 20.35 -5.74
C SER A 68 -4.21 19.22 -4.77
N TYR A 69 -3.23 18.38 -4.46
CA TYR A 69 -3.40 17.34 -3.46
C TYR A 69 -2.33 17.44 -2.37
N THR A 70 -2.69 16.99 -1.18
CA THR A 70 -1.80 16.99 -0.01
C THR A 70 -1.11 15.64 0.11
N LYS A 71 0.22 15.66 0.15
CA LYS A 71 1.05 14.51 0.53
C LYS A 71 1.34 14.57 2.01
N TYR A 72 1.11 13.46 2.70
CA TYR A 72 1.45 13.29 4.11
C TYR A 72 2.80 12.61 4.21
N MET A 73 3.80 13.32 4.74
CA MET A 73 5.19 12.89 4.73
C MET A 73 5.64 12.49 6.13
N ILE A 74 6.44 11.43 6.19
CA ILE A 74 7.12 10.99 7.40
C ILE A 74 8.61 10.84 7.09
N SER A 75 9.47 11.24 8.02
CA SER A 75 10.86 10.81 8.07
C SER A 75 11.23 10.29 9.44
N VAL A 76 12.10 9.29 9.44
CA VAL A 76 12.69 8.70 10.65
C VAL A 76 14.18 8.96 10.60
N ASN A 77 14.68 9.71 11.56
CA ASN A 77 16.10 9.92 11.78
C ASN A 77 16.53 9.10 12.98
N CYS A 78 17.68 8.45 12.91
CA CYS A 78 18.31 7.79 14.04
C CYS A 78 19.58 8.54 14.39
N THR A 79 19.79 8.72 15.68
CA THR A 79 21.05 9.18 16.21
C THR A 79 21.88 7.95 16.58
N PHE A 80 23.14 7.94 16.19
CA PHE A 80 24.12 7.02 16.75
C PHE A 80 25.41 7.77 17.07
N TYR A 81 26.23 7.15 17.90
CA TYR A 81 27.57 7.61 18.20
C TYR A 81 28.52 6.74 17.40
N GLU A 82 29.41 7.36 16.62
CA GLU A 82 30.55 6.60 16.11
C GLU A 82 31.46 6.23 17.26
N ASP A 83 32.05 5.04 17.19
CA ASP A 83 33.12 4.64 18.09
C ASP A 83 34.26 5.65 17.93
N PHE A 84 34.48 6.46 18.96
CA PHE A 84 35.56 7.42 19.01
C PHE A 84 36.40 7.17 20.27
N GLU A 85 37.70 7.32 20.13
CA GLU A 85 38.62 7.31 21.25
C GLU A 85 38.82 8.77 21.68
N PRO A 86 38.44 9.15 22.91
CA PRO A 86 38.55 10.53 23.34
C PRO A 86 40.03 10.93 23.43
N ASP A 87 40.38 12.07 22.84
CA ASP A 87 41.74 12.63 22.85
C ASP A 87 41.76 13.85 23.78
N PHE A 88 42.49 13.75 24.89
CA PHE A 88 42.57 14.82 25.89
C PHE A 88 43.91 15.55 25.77
N THR A 89 43.85 16.87 25.67
CA THR A 89 45.02 17.75 25.57
C THR A 89 45.26 18.52 26.86
N ALA A 90 46.48 19.03 27.05
CA ALA A 90 46.81 19.87 28.21
C ALA A 90 46.06 21.22 28.23
N GLU A 91 45.40 21.59 27.14
CA GLU A 91 44.60 22.81 26.98
C GLU A 91 43.15 22.62 27.44
N ASP A 92 42.70 21.37 27.62
CA ASP A 92 41.36 21.05 28.10
C ASP A 92 41.20 21.47 29.55
N LYS A 93 40.27 22.40 29.78
CA LYS A 93 40.00 22.95 31.12
C LYS A 93 39.47 21.90 32.10
N ASP A 94 38.73 20.93 31.58
CA ASP A 94 38.12 19.83 32.34
C ASP A 94 37.87 18.63 31.42
N VAL A 95 38.30 17.44 31.88
CA VAL A 95 38.20 16.16 31.15
C VAL A 95 36.75 15.80 30.86
N TYR A 96 35.83 16.08 31.79
CA TYR A 96 34.42 15.75 31.60
C TYR A 96 33.78 16.62 30.51
N THR A 97 34.07 17.92 30.51
CA THR A 97 33.60 18.85 29.49
C THR A 97 34.14 18.49 28.11
N ALA A 98 35.44 18.23 27.99
CA ALA A 98 36.07 17.81 26.73
C ALA A 98 35.50 16.48 26.22
N TYR A 99 35.25 15.52 27.10
CA TYR A 99 34.60 14.25 26.74
C TYR A 99 33.19 14.45 26.19
N GLU A 100 32.35 15.25 26.86
CA GLU A 100 30.98 15.52 26.39
C GLU A 100 30.97 16.31 25.07
N GLU A 101 31.91 17.22 24.85
CA GLU A 101 32.08 17.90 23.56
C GLU A 101 32.46 16.93 22.45
N GLN A 102 33.46 16.09 22.66
CA GLN A 102 33.89 15.08 21.69
C GLN A 102 32.80 14.04 21.42
N LYS A 103 32.07 13.61 22.45
CA LYS A 103 30.90 12.73 22.33
C LYS A 103 29.78 13.38 21.50
N ASN A 104 29.54 14.67 21.67
CA ASN A 104 28.59 15.41 20.84
C ASN A 104 29.08 15.60 19.41
N GLN A 105 30.40 15.71 19.18
CA GLN A 105 30.98 15.73 17.84
C GLN A 105 30.91 14.36 17.15
N ALA A 106 31.04 13.27 17.90
CA ALA A 106 30.89 11.89 17.42
C ALA A 106 29.42 11.50 17.17
N LYS A 107 28.46 12.35 17.59
CA LYS A 107 27.04 12.16 17.35
C LYS A 107 26.75 12.34 15.85
N LYS A 108 26.31 11.26 15.20
CA LYS A 108 25.83 11.29 13.81
C LYS A 108 24.34 11.04 13.75
N THR A 109 23.68 11.79 12.88
CA THR A 109 22.26 11.59 12.56
C THR A 109 22.16 11.00 11.17
N GLU A 110 21.59 9.81 11.07
CA GLU A 110 21.28 9.16 9.79
C GLU A 110 19.77 9.10 9.58
N ARG A 111 19.35 9.37 8.36
CA ARG A 111 17.95 9.25 7.97
C ARG A 111 17.65 7.83 7.52
N LEU A 112 16.95 7.09 8.36
CA LEU A 112 16.59 5.69 8.11
C LEU A 112 15.41 5.55 7.14
N PHE A 113 14.49 6.51 7.13
CA PHE A 113 13.33 6.50 6.25
C PHE A 113 12.91 7.92 5.89
N LYS A 114 12.43 8.11 4.65
CA LYS A 114 11.69 9.29 4.21
C LYS A 114 10.72 8.88 3.11
N GLY A 115 9.44 9.15 3.29
CA GLY A 115 8.43 8.81 2.30
C GLY A 115 7.08 9.45 2.57
N SER A 116 6.22 9.42 1.55
CA SER A 116 4.81 9.75 1.70
C SER A 116 4.03 8.52 2.17
N VAL A 117 3.05 8.74 3.05
CA VAL A 117 2.16 7.70 3.57
C VAL A 117 0.70 8.14 3.44
N THR A 118 -0.22 7.24 3.78
CA THR A 118 -1.65 7.61 3.92
C THR A 118 -1.87 8.50 5.14
N GLU A 119 -2.94 9.31 5.09
CA GLU A 119 -3.38 10.14 6.21
C GLU A 119 -3.56 9.32 7.51
N HIS A 120 -4.09 8.11 7.40
CA HIS A 120 -4.27 7.22 8.56
C HIS A 120 -2.94 6.87 9.23
N VAL A 121 -1.93 6.52 8.45
CA VAL A 121 -0.59 6.19 8.96
C VAL A 121 0.10 7.46 9.47
N PHE A 122 -0.07 8.58 8.76
CA PHE A 122 0.42 9.87 9.21
C PHE A 122 -0.08 10.23 10.61
N ALA A 123 -1.39 10.12 10.86
CA ALA A 123 -1.99 10.41 12.17
C ALA A 123 -1.44 9.51 13.30
N GLN A 124 -1.07 8.26 12.98
CA GLN A 124 -0.42 7.37 13.96
C GLN A 124 1.00 7.83 14.32
N PHE A 125 1.73 8.37 13.35
CA PHE A 125 3.12 8.79 13.54
C PHE A 125 3.28 10.23 14.02
N GLU A 126 2.31 11.11 13.79
CA GLU A 126 2.30 12.51 14.25
C GLU A 126 2.47 12.62 15.77
N TYR A 127 1.91 11.66 16.52
CA TYR A 127 2.01 11.60 17.98
C TYR A 127 2.80 10.38 18.47
N TYR A 128 3.76 9.90 17.67
CA TYR A 128 4.57 8.75 18.02
C TYR A 128 5.46 9.04 19.23
N SER A 129 5.20 8.36 20.34
CA SER A 129 5.90 8.58 21.63
C SER A 129 6.56 7.32 22.19
N LYS A 130 6.61 6.23 21.42
CA LYS A 130 7.24 4.99 21.88
C LYS A 130 8.75 5.15 21.91
N ARG A 131 9.42 4.42 22.81
CA ARG A 131 10.89 4.42 22.93
C ARG A 131 11.61 3.61 21.86
N LYS A 132 10.87 2.84 21.07
CA LYS A 132 11.40 1.94 20.05
C LYS A 132 10.62 2.10 18.77
N LEU A 133 11.32 2.08 17.64
CA LEU A 133 10.73 2.03 16.32
C LEU A 133 11.35 0.89 15.53
N THR A 134 10.51 0.10 14.86
CA THR A 134 10.97 -1.00 14.02
C THR A 134 10.77 -0.67 12.55
N LEU A 135 11.81 -0.89 11.76
CA LEU A 135 11.75 -0.76 10.30
C LEU A 135 11.69 -2.14 9.65
N TYR A 136 10.88 -2.23 8.61
CA TYR A 136 10.75 -3.41 7.76
C TYR A 136 11.13 -3.06 6.33
N LYS A 137 11.61 -4.05 5.59
CA LYS A 137 11.94 -3.95 4.17
C LYS A 137 11.12 -4.97 3.38
N THR A 138 10.49 -4.52 2.31
CA THR A 138 9.77 -5.38 1.38
C THR A 138 10.75 -6.15 0.48
N SER A 139 10.30 -7.25 -0.12
CA SER A 139 11.07 -7.99 -1.11
C SER A 139 11.43 -7.18 -2.36
N GLN A 140 10.76 -6.04 -2.56
CA GLN A 140 11.03 -5.07 -3.64
C GLN A 140 12.05 -4.01 -3.25
N GLY A 141 12.51 -4.01 -1.99
CA GLY A 141 13.55 -3.12 -1.50
C GLY A 141 13.05 -1.87 -0.77
N GLU A 142 11.74 -1.66 -0.71
CA GLU A 142 11.13 -0.52 -0.03
C GLU A 142 11.22 -0.70 1.49
N VAL A 143 11.71 0.31 2.20
CA VAL A 143 11.79 0.34 3.66
C VAL A 143 10.62 1.16 4.20
N PHE A 144 9.99 0.72 5.28
CA PHE A 144 8.88 1.43 5.91
C PHE A 144 8.91 1.26 7.43
N PRO A 145 8.48 2.28 8.19
CA PRO A 145 8.33 2.19 9.63
C PRO A 145 7.03 1.48 10.01
N VAL A 146 7.05 0.76 11.12
CA VAL A 146 5.88 0.08 11.68
C VAL A 146 5.55 0.69 13.04
N TYR A 147 4.26 0.89 13.31
CA TYR A 147 3.84 1.59 14.52
C TYR A 147 4.13 0.77 15.79
N SER A 148 3.99 -0.56 15.72
CA SER A 148 4.30 -1.46 16.84
C SER A 148 5.77 -1.93 16.81
N PRO A 149 6.57 -1.67 17.86
CA PRO A 149 7.99 -2.05 17.87
C PRO A 149 8.21 -3.57 17.93
N GLU A 150 7.30 -4.32 18.55
CA GLU A 150 7.34 -5.78 18.67
C GLU A 150 6.51 -6.50 17.61
N CYS A 151 6.11 -5.78 16.56
CA CYS A 151 5.36 -6.32 15.44
C CYS A 151 6.08 -7.53 14.81
N ASP A 152 5.34 -8.60 14.53
CA ASP A 152 5.83 -9.71 13.74
C ASP A 152 5.80 -9.39 12.22
N ALA A 153 6.38 -10.25 11.38
CA ALA A 153 6.40 -10.01 9.94
C ALA A 153 4.98 -10.02 9.31
N LYS A 154 4.02 -10.73 9.92
CA LYS A 154 2.66 -10.86 9.38
C LYS A 154 1.86 -9.58 9.61
N GLU A 155 1.97 -9.00 10.79
CA GLU A 155 1.38 -7.73 11.18
C GLU A 155 2.06 -6.57 10.45
N ALA A 156 3.38 -6.62 10.24
CA ALA A 156 4.11 -5.61 9.47
C ALA A 156 3.64 -5.59 8.01
N SER A 157 3.38 -6.77 7.43
CA SER A 157 2.79 -6.89 6.09
C SER A 157 1.34 -6.36 6.05
N ARG A 158 0.59 -6.44 7.16
CA ARG A 158 -0.74 -5.84 7.27
C ARG A 158 -0.66 -4.31 7.32
N GLU A 159 0.23 -3.75 8.13
CA GLU A 159 0.45 -2.30 8.20
C GLU A 159 0.96 -1.73 6.85
N TYR A 160 1.90 -2.42 6.19
CA TYR A 160 2.37 -2.03 4.86
C TYR A 160 1.23 -1.89 3.83
N ARG A 161 0.26 -2.83 3.86
CA ARG A 161 -0.92 -2.76 2.99
C ARG A 161 -1.84 -1.58 3.29
N GLN A 162 -1.78 -1.03 4.50
CA GLN A 162 -2.53 0.18 4.87
C GLN A 162 -1.80 1.46 4.41
N MET A 163 -0.48 1.42 4.24
CA MET A 163 0.32 2.52 3.67
C MET A 163 0.12 2.66 2.16
N HIS A 164 -0.15 1.54 1.48
CA HIS A 164 -0.41 1.50 0.04
C HIS A 164 -1.85 1.05 -0.21
N PRO A 165 -2.83 1.95 0.00
CA PRO A 165 -4.24 1.59 0.03
C PRO A 165 -4.65 1.02 -1.32
N THR A 166 -4.86 -0.29 -1.34
CA THR A 166 -5.52 -1.05 -2.39
C THR A 166 -7.05 -0.84 -2.37
N TYR A 167 -7.55 0.19 -1.67
CA TYR A 167 -8.98 0.43 -1.49
C TYR A 167 -9.73 0.70 -2.79
N LEU A 168 -9.11 1.37 -3.77
CA LEU A 168 -9.67 1.50 -5.12
C LEU A 168 -9.89 0.13 -5.78
N TRP A 169 -8.98 -0.82 -5.54
CA TRP A 169 -9.13 -2.20 -6.03
C TRP A 169 -10.25 -2.95 -5.31
N LEU A 170 -10.40 -2.78 -3.99
CA LEU A 170 -11.49 -3.41 -3.25
C LEU A 170 -12.87 -2.92 -3.74
N CYS A 171 -13.01 -1.62 -3.99
CA CYS A 171 -14.23 -1.05 -4.58
C CYS A 171 -14.47 -1.57 -6.01
N ALA A 172 -13.42 -1.69 -6.83
CA ALA A 172 -13.51 -2.27 -8.17
C ALA A 172 -13.94 -3.74 -8.13
N VAL A 173 -13.45 -4.53 -7.16
CA VAL A 173 -13.84 -5.93 -6.94
C VAL A 173 -15.32 -6.04 -6.60
N ILE A 174 -15.80 -5.25 -5.63
CA ILE A 174 -17.21 -5.27 -5.20
C ILE A 174 -18.12 -4.87 -6.37
N PHE A 175 -17.76 -3.82 -7.11
CA PHE A 175 -18.54 -3.37 -8.26
C PHE A 175 -18.59 -4.43 -9.36
N LEU A 176 -17.48 -5.13 -9.62
CA LEU A 176 -17.40 -6.18 -10.62
C LEU A 176 -18.19 -7.43 -10.23
N GLU A 177 -18.15 -7.85 -8.96
CA GLU A 177 -18.96 -8.97 -8.48
C GLU A 177 -20.45 -8.70 -8.66
N VAL A 178 -20.91 -7.50 -8.28
CA VAL A 178 -22.30 -7.08 -8.48
C VAL A 178 -22.65 -7.08 -9.97
N TYR A 179 -21.77 -6.57 -10.83
CA TYR A 179 -21.96 -6.58 -12.28
C TYR A 179 -22.12 -7.99 -12.84
N ILE A 180 -21.25 -8.94 -12.45
CA ILE A 180 -21.30 -10.34 -12.89
C ILE A 180 -22.60 -11.00 -12.44
N VAL A 181 -22.98 -10.83 -11.16
CA VAL A 181 -24.21 -11.43 -10.60
C VAL A 181 -25.45 -10.89 -11.31
N LEU A 182 -25.51 -9.59 -11.59
CA LEU A 182 -26.62 -8.99 -12.34
C LEU A 182 -26.68 -9.53 -13.78
N HIS A 183 -25.57 -9.52 -14.52
CA HIS A 183 -25.59 -9.97 -15.91
C HIS A 183 -25.86 -11.48 -16.06
N THR A 184 -25.34 -12.31 -15.16
CA THR A 184 -25.61 -13.75 -15.16
C THR A 184 -27.06 -14.05 -14.79
N SER A 185 -27.61 -13.38 -13.77
CA SER A 185 -29.01 -13.55 -13.36
C SER A 185 -30.00 -13.11 -14.46
N PHE A 186 -29.77 -11.97 -15.11
CA PHE A 186 -30.57 -11.53 -16.26
C PHE A 186 -30.45 -12.49 -17.45
N GLY A 187 -29.25 -12.99 -17.75
CA GLY A 187 -29.02 -13.96 -18.82
C GLY A 187 -29.78 -15.28 -18.59
N LEU A 188 -29.72 -15.80 -17.36
CA LEU A 188 -30.45 -17.02 -16.96
C LEU A 188 -31.97 -16.82 -17.00
N ALA A 189 -32.46 -15.67 -16.55
CA ALA A 189 -33.89 -15.34 -16.61
C ALA A 189 -34.40 -15.29 -18.07
N ALA A 190 -33.62 -14.68 -18.97
CA ALA A 190 -33.93 -14.62 -20.39
C ALA A 190 -33.97 -16.03 -21.02
N LEU A 191 -32.98 -16.88 -20.73
CA LEU A 191 -32.94 -18.28 -21.21
C LEU A 191 -34.14 -19.09 -20.72
N ARG A 192 -34.54 -18.92 -19.45
CA ARG A 192 -35.71 -19.60 -18.89
C ARG A 192 -37.01 -19.16 -19.55
N TYR A 193 -37.16 -17.86 -19.84
CA TYR A 193 -38.31 -17.33 -20.58
C TYR A 193 -38.37 -17.91 -22.00
N GLU A 194 -37.24 -17.95 -22.70
CA GLU A 194 -37.17 -18.56 -24.04
C GLU A 194 -37.56 -20.04 -24.04
N HIS A 195 -37.09 -20.81 -23.06
CA HIS A 195 -37.45 -22.22 -22.93
C HIS A 195 -38.96 -22.40 -22.73
N LYS A 196 -39.57 -21.59 -21.85
CA LYS A 196 -41.02 -21.62 -21.59
C LYS A 196 -41.83 -21.31 -22.85
N MET A 197 -41.41 -20.33 -23.65
CA MET A 197 -42.10 -19.96 -24.90
C MET A 197 -41.96 -21.01 -26.00
N ARG A 198 -40.91 -21.85 -25.98
CA ARG A 198 -40.76 -22.96 -26.94
C ARG A 198 -41.54 -24.22 -26.55
N SER A 199 -41.91 -24.36 -25.28
CA SER A 199 -42.68 -25.49 -24.76
C SER A 199 -44.20 -25.30 -24.83
N ILE A 200 -44.67 -24.13 -25.28
CA ILE A 200 -46.07 -23.78 -25.56
C ILE A 200 -46.28 -23.86 -27.06
#